data_AF-A0A6V6ZJK7-F1
#
_entry.id   AF-A0A6V6ZJK7-F1
#
_cell.length_a   1.000
_cell.length_b   1.000
_cell.length_c   1.000
_cell.angle_alpha   90.00
_cell.angle_beta   90.00
_cell.angle_gamma   90.00
#
_symmetry.space_group_name_H-M   'P 1'
#
loop_
_entity.id
_entity.type
_entity.pdbx_description
1 polymer ?
#
loop_
_entity_poly.entity_id
_entity_poly.type
_entity_poly.pdbx_seq_one_letter_code
_entity_poly.pdbx_strand_id
1 'polypeptide(L)'
;MHFAQRDSVRLITWKAAHPQKYVSRDEVLDALISHGWIDGRRFTIDEDRTAQLISPRKQQAWSKSYKDRAERLRQEGLMHPAGEASIQSSKASGLWNFFDDVDALIVPDDLSGELDLNKWEQLPPSYRRNVLRWIKIAKNPTTRQQRITKTVETTHAGKRMQQM
;
A
#
# COMPACT_ATOMS: atom_id res chain seq x y z
N MET A 1 -12.30 6.26 -18.98
CA MET A 1 -12.78 5.25 -18.01
C MET A 1 -14.15 5.68 -17.52
N HIS A 2 -15.11 4.76 -17.44
CA HIS A 2 -16.42 5.05 -16.86
C HIS A 2 -16.30 4.88 -15.33
N PHE A 3 -16.12 5.97 -14.59
CA PHE A 3 -15.79 5.94 -13.15
C PHE A 3 -16.95 5.46 -12.24
N ALA A 4 -18.12 5.17 -12.81
CA ALA A 4 -19.27 4.56 -12.13
C ALA A 4 -19.25 3.02 -12.11
N GLN A 5 -18.25 2.39 -12.75
CA GLN A 5 -18.13 0.95 -12.81
C GLN A 5 -17.72 0.36 -11.43
N ARG A 6 -18.31 -0.78 -11.06
CA ARG A 6 -18.07 -1.44 -9.76
C ARG A 6 -17.05 -2.58 -9.83
N ASP A 7 -16.74 -3.06 -11.02
CA ASP A 7 -15.83 -4.18 -11.22
C ASP A 7 -14.38 -3.73 -11.30
N SER A 8 -13.48 -4.59 -10.81
CA SER A 8 -12.05 -4.41 -11.02
C SER A 8 -11.68 -4.59 -12.48
N VAL A 9 -10.80 -3.75 -13.01
CA VAL A 9 -10.32 -3.84 -14.39
C VAL A 9 -8.80 -3.89 -14.44
N ARG A 10 -8.24 -4.38 -15.55
CA ARG A 10 -6.80 -4.35 -15.81
C ARG A 10 -6.47 -3.11 -16.64
N LEU A 11 -5.76 -2.18 -16.03
CA LEU A 11 -5.18 -1.03 -16.73
C LEU A 11 -3.88 -1.47 -17.40
N ILE A 12 -3.88 -1.52 -18.74
CA ILE A 12 -2.67 -1.81 -19.53
C ILE A 12 -1.95 -0.50 -19.82
N THR A 13 -0.65 -0.45 -19.53
CA THR A 13 0.23 0.70 -19.75
C THR A 13 1.49 0.26 -20.48
N TRP A 14 2.05 1.16 -21.30
CA TRP A 14 3.37 0.97 -21.89
C TRP A 14 4.45 1.08 -20.81
N LYS A 15 5.59 0.42 -21.03
CA LYS A 15 6.78 0.56 -20.19
C LYS A 15 7.50 1.88 -20.51
N ALA A 16 8.32 2.34 -19.58
CA ALA A 16 9.09 3.59 -19.72
C ALA A 16 10.05 3.59 -20.94
N ALA A 17 10.38 2.41 -21.48
CA ALA A 17 11.10 2.26 -22.74
C ALA A 17 10.35 2.84 -23.96
N HIS A 18 9.05 3.18 -23.82
CA HIS A 18 8.22 3.81 -24.85
C HIS A 18 7.72 5.19 -24.39
N PRO A 19 8.57 6.24 -24.30
CA PRO A 19 8.24 7.50 -23.64
C PRO A 19 6.99 8.19 -24.19
N GLN A 20 6.75 8.13 -25.50
CA GLN A 20 5.60 8.77 -26.14
C GLN A 20 4.24 8.17 -25.76
N LYS A 21 4.22 6.96 -25.19
CA LYS A 21 3.01 6.24 -24.79
C LYS A 21 2.99 5.92 -23.30
N TYR A 22 4.05 6.27 -22.58
CA TYR A 22 4.25 5.95 -21.18
C TYR A 22 3.39 6.87 -20.32
N VAL A 23 2.64 6.26 -19.40
CA VAL A 23 2.00 6.97 -18.29
C VAL A 23 2.71 6.51 -17.02
N SER A 24 3.25 7.47 -16.28
CA SER A 24 4.02 7.17 -15.09
C SER A 24 3.16 6.50 -14.02
N ARG A 25 3.81 5.75 -13.13
CA ARG A 25 3.12 5.16 -11.98
C ARG A 25 2.45 6.24 -11.13
N ASP A 26 3.05 7.41 -11.00
CA ASP A 26 2.53 8.48 -10.17
C ASP A 26 1.27 9.10 -10.78
N GLU A 27 1.27 9.35 -12.09
CA GLU A 27 0.07 9.82 -12.80
C GLU A 27 -1.09 8.82 -12.70
N VAL A 28 -0.81 7.52 -12.81
CA VAL A 28 -1.83 6.48 -12.61
C VAL A 28 -2.38 6.52 -11.19
N LEU A 29 -1.51 6.56 -10.18
CA LEU A 29 -1.95 6.59 -8.77
C LEU A 29 -2.76 7.83 -8.44
N ASP A 30 -2.34 8.98 -8.95
CA ASP A 30 -3.03 10.24 -8.73
C ASP A 30 -4.43 10.21 -9.36
N ALA A 31 -4.53 9.76 -10.61
CA ALA A 31 -5.82 9.57 -11.27
C ALA A 31 -6.74 8.62 -10.49
N LEU A 32 -6.20 7.51 -9.96
CA LEU A 32 -6.98 6.57 -9.16
C LEU A 32 -7.47 7.21 -7.87
N ILE A 33 -6.60 7.88 -7.11
CA ILE A 33 -6.96 8.55 -5.85
C ILE A 33 -8.02 9.62 -6.09
N SER A 34 -7.80 10.49 -7.07
CA SER A 34 -8.72 11.57 -7.43
C SER A 34 -10.13 11.07 -7.74
N HIS A 35 -10.26 9.88 -8.31
CA HIS A 35 -11.55 9.30 -8.71
C HIS A 35 -12.10 8.26 -7.73
N GLY A 36 -11.48 8.04 -6.56
CA GLY A 36 -11.96 7.07 -5.57
C GLY A 36 -11.65 5.61 -5.91
N TRP A 37 -10.56 5.37 -6.63
CA TRP A 37 -10.06 4.05 -7.00
C TRP A 37 -8.74 3.74 -6.28
N ILE A 38 -8.34 2.48 -6.34
CA ILE A 38 -7.07 1.98 -5.81
C ILE A 38 -6.47 1.00 -6.81
N ASP A 39 -5.14 0.92 -6.81
CA ASP A 39 -4.40 -0.09 -7.54
C ASP A 39 -4.19 -1.37 -6.72
N GLY A 40 -3.87 -2.44 -7.43
CA GLY A 40 -3.53 -3.73 -6.88
C GLY A 40 -2.37 -4.35 -7.64
N ARG A 41 -2.45 -5.67 -7.79
CA ARG A 41 -1.38 -6.49 -8.37
C ARG A 41 -1.01 -6.02 -9.78
N ARG A 42 0.29 -5.98 -10.05
CA ARG A 42 0.86 -5.75 -11.38
C ARG A 42 1.21 -7.07 -12.05
N PHE A 43 1.14 -7.06 -13.38
CA PHE A 43 1.39 -8.19 -14.26
C PHE A 43 2.23 -7.71 -15.45
N THR A 44 3.12 -8.55 -15.93
CA THR A 44 3.75 -8.36 -17.24
C THR A 44 2.79 -8.87 -18.30
N ILE A 45 2.60 -8.09 -19.38
CA ILE A 45 1.84 -8.54 -20.55
C ILE A 45 2.82 -9.06 -21.60
N ASP A 46 3.82 -8.26 -21.95
CA ASP A 46 4.86 -8.58 -22.92
C ASP A 46 6.12 -7.72 -22.66
N GLU A 47 7.02 -7.67 -23.64
CA GLU A 47 8.27 -6.90 -23.60
C GLU A 47 8.05 -5.39 -23.47
N ASP A 48 6.92 -4.88 -23.93
CA ASP A 48 6.66 -3.44 -24.05
C ASP A 48 5.59 -2.94 -23.07
N ARG A 49 4.77 -3.83 -22.51
CA ARG A 49 3.56 -3.49 -21.78
C ARG A 49 3.43 -4.20 -20.44
N THR A 50 2.78 -3.52 -19.50
CA THR A 50 2.39 -4.08 -18.21
C THR A 50 0.90 -3.85 -17.96
N ALA A 51 0.31 -4.67 -17.11
CA ALA A 51 -1.03 -4.46 -16.61
C ALA A 51 -1.02 -4.26 -15.10
N GLN A 52 -1.93 -3.43 -14.61
CA GLN A 52 -2.19 -3.30 -13.18
C GLN A 52 -3.68 -3.52 -12.94
N LEU A 53 -4.01 -4.38 -11.97
CA LEU A 53 -5.38 -4.45 -11.47
C LEU A 53 -5.70 -3.12 -10.80
N ILE A 54 -6.81 -2.51 -11.15
CA ILE A 54 -7.36 -1.34 -10.47
C ILE A 54 -8.81 -1.63 -10.12
N SER A 55 -9.29 -1.05 -9.03
CA SER A 55 -10.67 -1.24 -8.58
C SER A 55 -11.18 0.01 -7.87
N PRO A 56 -12.51 0.21 -7.81
CA PRO A 56 -13.10 1.16 -6.88
C PRO A 56 -12.59 0.89 -5.46
N ARG A 57 -12.21 1.94 -4.75
CA ARG A 57 -11.67 1.82 -3.40
C ARG A 57 -12.80 1.41 -2.45
N LYS A 58 -12.65 0.26 -1.80
CA LYS A 58 -13.52 -0.17 -0.70
C LYS A 58 -13.14 0.56 0.59
N GLN A 59 -13.91 0.38 1.66
CA GLN A 59 -13.51 0.79 3.01
C GLN A 59 -12.22 0.06 3.43
N GLN A 60 -11.08 0.69 3.14
CA GLN A 60 -9.75 0.16 3.33
C GLN A 60 -8.88 1.20 4.02
N ALA A 61 -7.89 0.71 4.77
CA ALA A 61 -6.91 1.56 5.42
C ALA A 61 -6.05 2.33 4.40
N TRP A 62 -5.61 3.51 4.80
CA TRP A 62 -4.79 4.40 3.98
C TRP A 62 -3.37 4.42 4.51
N SER A 63 -2.39 4.23 3.61
CA SER A 63 -1.00 4.51 3.96
C SER A 63 -0.72 5.99 3.87
N LYS A 64 0.29 6.47 4.60
CA LYS A 64 0.78 7.85 4.56
C LYS A 64 1.01 8.34 3.14
N SER A 65 1.62 7.52 2.27
CA SER A 65 1.85 7.90 0.86
C SER A 65 0.56 8.23 0.08
N TYR A 66 -0.57 7.56 0.37
CA TYR A 66 -1.85 7.89 -0.26
C TYR A 66 -2.49 9.11 0.38
N LYS A 67 -2.33 9.30 1.70
CA LYS A 67 -2.80 10.51 2.39
C LYS A 67 -2.09 11.75 1.84
N ASP A 68 -0.77 11.67 1.70
CA ASP A 68 0.07 12.77 1.18
C ASP A 68 -0.32 13.12 -0.27
N ARG A 69 -0.55 12.10 -1.12
CA ARG A 69 -1.06 12.31 -2.49
C ARG A 69 -2.45 12.93 -2.50
N ALA A 70 -3.37 12.40 -1.70
CA ALA A 70 -4.73 12.93 -1.63
C ALA A 70 -4.75 14.40 -1.19
N GLU A 71 -3.90 14.75 -0.23
CA GLU A 71 -3.78 16.13 0.22
C GLU A 71 -3.20 17.05 -0.86
N ARG A 72 -2.12 16.61 -1.53
CA ARG A 72 -1.56 17.35 -2.67
C ARG A 72 -2.60 17.56 -3.79
N LEU A 73 -3.32 16.50 -4.18
CA LEU A 73 -4.35 16.57 -5.22
C LEU A 73 -5.52 17.48 -4.82
N ARG A 74 -5.86 17.55 -3.53
CA ARG A 74 -6.86 18.48 -3.02
C ARG A 74 -6.36 19.92 -3.13
N GLN A 75 -5.11 20.19 -2.78
CA GLN A 75 -4.49 21.53 -2.89
C GLN A 75 -4.38 21.99 -4.35
N GLU A 76 -4.11 21.06 -5.27
CA GLU A 76 -4.03 21.30 -6.71
C GLU A 76 -5.42 21.40 -7.39
N GLY A 77 -6.52 21.18 -6.67
CA GLY A 77 -7.88 21.19 -7.25
C GLY A 77 -8.19 20.01 -8.17
N LEU A 78 -7.40 18.94 -8.11
CA LEU A 78 -7.51 17.74 -8.96
C LEU A 78 -8.32 16.61 -8.31
N MET A 79 -8.80 16.79 -7.08
CA MET A 79 -9.62 15.81 -6.38
C MET A 79 -11.08 15.87 -6.85
N HIS A 80 -11.66 14.75 -7.29
CA HIS A 80 -13.06 14.67 -7.67
C HIS A 80 -13.97 14.22 -6.49
N PRO A 81 -15.31 14.41 -6.58
CA PRO A 81 -16.23 14.02 -5.51
C PRO A 81 -16.11 12.55 -5.08
N ALA A 82 -15.82 11.64 -6.00
CA ALA A 82 -15.64 10.21 -5.69
C ALA A 82 -14.36 9.94 -4.86
N GLY A 83 -13.27 10.66 -5.13
CA GLY A 83 -12.05 10.60 -4.33
C GLY A 83 -12.29 11.13 -2.91
N GLU A 84 -12.95 12.28 -2.80
CA GLU A 84 -13.30 12.85 -1.49
C GLU A 84 -14.25 11.94 -0.70
N ALA A 85 -15.27 11.36 -1.34
CA ALA A 85 -16.16 10.39 -0.71
C ALA A 85 -15.42 9.16 -0.16
N SER A 86 -14.36 8.71 -0.84
CA SER A 86 -13.52 7.60 -0.38
C SER A 86 -12.73 7.96 0.88
N ILE A 87 -12.25 9.21 0.98
CA ILE A 87 -11.56 9.73 2.18
C ILE A 87 -12.55 9.81 3.34
N GLN A 88 -13.73 10.39 3.13
CA GLN A 88 -14.76 10.52 4.16
C GLN A 88 -15.22 9.16 4.69
N SER A 89 -15.45 8.18 3.80
CA SER A 89 -15.80 6.81 4.19
C SER A 89 -14.70 6.13 5.02
N SER A 90 -13.43 6.36 4.68
CA SER A 90 -12.31 5.82 5.46
C SER A 90 -12.17 6.49 6.84
N LYS A 91 -12.43 7.80 6.95
CA LYS A 91 -12.46 8.52 8.22
C LYS A 91 -13.60 8.04 9.11
N ALA A 92 -14.81 7.93 8.56
CA ALA A 92 -16.00 7.47 9.27
C ALA A 92 -15.86 6.02 9.79
N SER A 93 -15.11 5.17 9.09
CA SER A 93 -14.83 3.79 9.50
C SER A 93 -13.64 3.63 10.45
N GLY A 94 -12.96 4.72 10.83
CA GLY A 94 -11.75 4.68 11.66
C GLY A 94 -10.51 4.10 10.96
N LEU A 95 -10.61 3.74 9.68
CA LEU A 95 -9.52 3.14 8.92
C LEU A 95 -8.51 4.16 8.40
N TRP A 96 -8.84 5.45 8.44
CA TRP A 96 -7.95 6.51 7.96
C TRP A 96 -6.60 6.46 8.66
N ASN A 97 -6.56 6.35 10.00
CA ASN A 97 -5.33 6.36 10.80
C ASN A 97 -4.81 4.94 11.13
N PHE A 98 -5.38 3.91 10.51
CA PHE A 98 -5.07 2.53 10.86
C PHE A 98 -3.60 2.15 10.64
N PHE A 99 -2.87 2.78 9.72
CA PHE A 99 -1.46 2.46 9.46
C PHE A 99 -0.46 3.51 9.99
N ASP A 100 -0.88 4.46 10.83
CA ASP A 100 0.00 5.56 11.24
C ASP A 100 1.24 5.08 12.02
N ASP A 101 1.07 4.10 12.91
CA ASP A 101 2.15 3.41 13.62
C ASP A 101 3.09 2.65 12.68
N VAL A 102 2.54 1.92 11.72
CA VAL A 102 3.28 1.17 10.69
C VAL A 102 4.08 2.13 9.82
N ASP A 103 3.48 3.26 9.43
CA ASP A 103 4.13 4.25 8.60
C ASP A 103 5.22 5.03 9.35
N ALA A 104 5.05 5.21 10.66
CA ALA A 104 6.04 5.69 11.62
C ALA A 104 7.09 4.64 12.04
N LEU A 105 6.99 3.41 11.55
CA LEU A 105 7.88 2.28 11.87
C LEU A 105 7.92 1.91 13.36
N ILE A 106 6.82 2.16 14.09
CA ILE A 106 6.69 1.76 15.48
C ILE A 106 6.63 0.23 15.56
N VAL A 107 7.55 -0.34 16.35
CA VAL A 107 7.58 -1.78 16.63
C VAL A 107 6.60 -2.06 17.75
N PRO A 108 5.60 -2.95 17.57
CA PRO A 108 4.65 -3.27 18.63
C PRO A 108 5.32 -4.10 19.72
N ASP A 109 4.81 -3.98 20.95
CA ASP A 109 5.42 -4.60 22.13
C ASP A 109 5.63 -6.12 21.98
N ASP A 110 4.62 -6.80 21.43
CA ASP A 110 4.64 -8.25 21.18
C ASP A 110 5.69 -8.70 20.16
N LEU A 111 6.15 -7.81 19.28
CA LEU A 111 7.29 -8.06 18.41
C LEU A 111 8.62 -7.68 19.09
N SER A 112 8.64 -6.54 19.79
CA SER A 112 9.87 -6.02 20.41
C SER A 112 10.47 -6.96 21.47
N GLY A 113 9.65 -7.73 22.17
CA GLY A 113 10.10 -8.64 23.23
C GLY A 113 11.01 -9.78 22.76
N GLU A 114 10.90 -10.19 21.49
CA GLU A 114 11.66 -11.32 20.91
C GLU A 114 12.64 -10.87 19.81
N LEU A 115 12.50 -9.63 19.32
CA LEU A 115 13.22 -9.12 18.17
C LEU A 115 14.57 -8.51 18.55
N ASP A 116 15.62 -8.87 17.82
CA ASP A 116 16.90 -8.14 17.86
C ASP A 116 16.73 -6.76 17.22
N LEU A 117 16.49 -5.73 18.06
CA LEU A 117 16.25 -4.36 17.62
C LEU A 117 17.45 -3.76 16.86
N ASN A 118 18.68 -4.13 17.22
CA ASN A 118 19.88 -3.63 16.55
C ASN A 118 19.93 -4.11 15.10
N LYS A 119 19.66 -5.40 14.86
CA LYS A 119 19.57 -5.94 13.49
C LYS A 119 18.36 -5.41 12.75
N TRP A 120 17.23 -5.26 13.44
CA TRP A 120 16.00 -4.75 12.85
C TRP A 120 16.18 -3.33 12.30
N GLU A 121 16.78 -2.43 13.07
CA GLU A 121 16.96 -1.02 12.68
C GLU A 121 17.86 -0.84 11.45
N GLN A 122 18.79 -1.77 11.23
CA GLN A 122 19.64 -1.81 10.03
C GLN A 122 18.86 -2.22 8.76
N LEU A 123 17.65 -2.76 8.88
CA LEU A 123 16.83 -3.14 7.73
C LEU A 123 16.24 -1.91 7.02
N PRO A 124 16.09 -1.96 5.69
CA PRO A 124 15.52 -0.84 4.92
C PRO A 124 14.14 -0.43 5.45
N PRO A 125 13.85 0.88 5.58
CA PRO A 125 12.54 1.38 6.04
C PRO A 125 11.35 0.79 5.27
N SER A 126 11.49 0.59 3.96
CA SER A 126 10.44 -0.02 3.12
C SER A 126 10.17 -1.47 3.51
N TYR A 127 11.21 -2.25 3.80
CA TYR A 127 11.10 -3.62 4.27
C TYR A 127 10.41 -3.66 5.63
N ARG A 128 10.90 -2.91 6.61
CA ARG A 128 10.31 -2.83 7.96
C ARG A 128 8.83 -2.48 7.91
N ARG A 129 8.45 -1.48 7.11
CA ARG A 129 7.04 -1.09 6.91
C ARG A 129 6.18 -2.22 6.35
N ASN A 130 6.69 -2.97 5.38
CA ASN A 130 5.97 -4.10 4.79
C ASN A 130 5.75 -5.22 5.82
N VAL A 131 6.76 -5.53 6.62
CA VAL A 131 6.66 -6.52 7.71
C VAL A 131 5.65 -6.07 8.76
N LEU A 132 5.76 -4.83 9.26
CA LEU A 132 4.85 -4.27 10.25
C LEU A 132 3.40 -4.25 9.73
N ARG A 133 3.20 -3.90 8.45
CA ARG A 133 1.89 -4.00 7.79
C ARG A 133 1.38 -5.43 7.78
N TRP A 134 2.21 -6.39 7.39
CA TRP A 134 1.86 -7.81 7.35
C TRP A 134 1.46 -8.32 8.73
N ILE A 135 2.17 -7.97 9.79
CA ILE A 135 1.81 -8.32 11.16
C ILE A 135 0.50 -7.62 11.57
N LYS A 136 0.35 -6.32 11.28
CA LYS A 136 -0.82 -5.52 11.68
C LYS A 136 -2.13 -5.97 11.06
N ILE A 137 -2.13 -6.42 9.81
CA ILE A 137 -3.36 -6.90 9.15
C ILE A 137 -3.78 -8.31 9.60
N ALA A 138 -2.98 -9.02 10.40
CA ALA A 138 -3.35 -10.33 10.95
C ALA A 138 -4.36 -10.17 12.08
N LYS A 139 -5.66 -10.32 11.75
CA LYS A 139 -6.75 -10.21 12.73
C LYS A 139 -6.82 -11.38 13.71
N ASN A 140 -6.37 -12.56 13.29
CA ASN A 140 -6.37 -13.76 14.12
C ASN A 140 -5.08 -13.81 14.98
N PRO A 141 -5.18 -13.98 16.31
CA PRO A 141 -4.01 -14.02 17.20
C PRO A 141 -2.98 -15.10 16.85
N THR A 142 -3.43 -16.30 16.48
CA THR A 142 -2.54 -17.40 16.05
C THR A 142 -1.77 -17.02 14.78
N THR A 143 -2.45 -16.46 13.78
CA THR A 143 -1.79 -15.97 12.56
C THR A 143 -0.81 -14.84 12.88
N ARG A 144 -1.17 -13.92 13.78
CA ARG A 144 -0.28 -12.83 14.20
C ARG A 144 0.99 -13.38 14.84
N GLN A 145 0.87 -14.31 15.78
CA GLN A 145 2.02 -14.93 16.45
C GLN A 145 2.94 -15.64 15.43
N GLN A 146 2.37 -16.39 14.49
CA GLN A 146 3.15 -17.03 13.42
C GLN A 146 3.97 -16.02 12.60
N ARG A 147 3.39 -14.85 12.29
CA ARG A 147 4.08 -13.77 11.57
C ARG A 147 5.19 -13.13 12.40
N ILE A 148 4.98 -12.96 13.70
CA ILE A 148 5.98 -12.46 14.66
C ILE A 148 7.15 -13.44 14.73
N THR A 149 6.89 -14.70 15.05
CA THR A 149 7.93 -15.75 15.11
C THR A 149 8.73 -15.80 13.82
N LYS A 150 8.06 -15.75 12.66
CA LYS A 150 8.75 -15.76 11.37
C LYS A 150 9.66 -14.53 11.17
N THR A 151 9.21 -13.37 11.61
CA THR A 151 9.96 -12.11 11.54
C THR A 151 11.21 -12.17 12.42
N VAL A 152 11.05 -12.68 13.64
CA VAL A 152 12.12 -12.86 14.62
C VAL A 152 13.19 -13.82 14.06
N GLU A 153 12.79 -15.02 13.63
CA GLU A 153 13.70 -16.01 13.04
C GLU A 153 14.50 -15.45 11.85
N THR A 154 13.80 -14.76 10.94
CA THR A 154 14.41 -14.24 9.71
C THR A 154 15.39 -13.12 10.01
N THR A 155 15.06 -12.25 10.97
CA THR A 155 15.92 -11.15 11.41
C THR A 155 17.16 -11.68 12.12
N HIS A 156 17.01 -12.66 13.02
CA HIS A 156 18.14 -13.30 13.70
C HIS A 156 19.11 -13.96 12.73
N ALA A 157 18.59 -14.63 11.71
CA ALA A 157 19.36 -15.27 10.65
C ALA A 157 20.01 -14.29 9.65
N GLY A 158 19.80 -12.97 9.78
CA GLY A 158 20.31 -11.97 8.85
C GLY A 158 19.70 -12.06 7.45
N LYS A 159 18.55 -12.71 7.32
CA LYS A 159 17.84 -12.92 6.05
C LYS A 159 16.70 -11.90 5.91
N ARG A 160 16.12 -11.84 4.71
CA ARG A 160 14.88 -11.10 4.43
C ARG A 160 13.81 -12.08 3.99
N MET A 161 12.56 -11.83 4.37
CA MET A 161 11.42 -12.61 3.88
C MET A 161 11.27 -12.37 2.38
N GLN A 162 11.24 -13.44 1.59
CA GLN A 162 11.22 -13.34 0.13
C GLN A 162 9.84 -12.99 -0.44
N GLN A 163 8.75 -13.28 0.28
CA GLN A 163 7.38 -12.89 -0.08
C GLN A 163 6.56 -12.65 1.20
N MET A 164 5.80 -11.55 1.23
CA MET A 164 4.87 -11.16 2.29
C MET A 164 3.55 -10.68 1.68
#